data_AF-A0A9D8M593-F1
#
_entry.id   AF-A0A9D8M593-F1
#
_cell.length_a   1.000
_cell.length_b   1.000
_cell.length_c   1.000
_cell.angle_alpha   90.00
_cell.angle_beta   90.00
_cell.angle_gamma   90.00
#
_symmetry.space_group_name_H-M   'P 1'
#
loop_
_entity.id
_entity.type
_entity.pdbx_description
1 polymer ?
#
loop_
_entity_poly.entity_id
_entity_poly.type
_entity_poly.pdbx_seq_one_letter_code
_entity_poly.pdbx_strand_id
1 'polypeptide(L)'
;MTAPATVAARPVRTLDELFDRQADAAVAVGRADRSCWNGRIDWLPRSEFRDPDEVVGIADWDGTICLSRDSVLRPLARLFTEHPASLSPRRLLEAKL
;
A
#
# COMPACT_ATOMS: atom_id res chain seq x y z
N MET A 1 -25.50 27.46 3.31
CA MET A 1 -24.16 26.81 3.32
C MET A 1 -24.10 25.87 2.14
N THR A 2 -23.36 26.23 1.09
CA THR A 2 -23.18 25.38 -0.09
C THR A 2 -22.10 24.35 0.24
N ALA A 3 -22.41 23.06 0.11
CA ALA A 3 -21.43 22.00 0.29
C ALA A 3 -20.26 22.20 -0.71
N PRO A 4 -19.00 21.97 -0.30
CA PRO A 4 -17.89 22.07 -1.23
C PRO A 4 -18.10 21.05 -2.35
N ALA A 5 -18.02 21.52 -3.60
CA ALA A 5 -18.08 20.64 -4.76
C ALA A 5 -16.95 19.60 -4.62
N THR A 6 -17.32 18.34 -4.40
CA THR A 6 -16.36 17.23 -4.45
C THR A 6 -15.82 17.18 -5.87
N VAL A 7 -14.61 17.73 -6.06
CA VAL A 7 -13.88 17.55 -7.31
C VAL A 7 -13.63 16.05 -7.41
N ALA A 8 -14.41 15.38 -8.26
CA ALA A 8 -14.26 13.95 -8.50
C ALA A 8 -12.87 13.76 -9.11
N ALA A 9 -11.91 13.35 -8.27
CA ALA A 9 -10.55 13.10 -8.70
C ALA A 9 -10.59 12.07 -9.83
N ARG A 10 -9.86 12.36 -10.92
CA ARG A 10 -9.80 11.47 -12.08
C ARG A 10 -9.48 10.04 -11.62
N PRO A 11 -10.24 9.00 -12.02
CA PRO A 11 -9.98 7.63 -11.59
C PRO A 11 -8.57 7.21 -12.04
N VAL A 12 -7.80 6.62 -11.11
CA VAL A 12 -6.53 5.96 -11.42
C VAL A 12 -6.78 4.70 -12.24
N ARG A 13 -5.90 4.42 -13.19
CA ARG A 13 -6.01 3.33 -14.17
C ARG A 13 -4.97 2.25 -13.96
N THR A 14 -3.89 2.54 -13.23
CA THR A 14 -2.82 1.60 -12.92
C THR A 14 -2.45 1.64 -11.43
N LEU A 15 -1.73 0.63 -10.96
CA LEU A 15 -1.23 0.57 -9.60
C LEU A 15 -0.15 1.64 -9.35
N ASP A 16 0.69 1.89 -10.34
CA ASP A 16 1.72 2.94 -10.26
C ASP A 16 1.07 4.33 -10.13
N GLU A 17 0.01 4.60 -10.90
CA GLU A 17 -0.77 5.86 -10.77
C GLU A 17 -1.43 5.98 -9.37
N LEU A 18 -1.82 4.86 -8.77
CA LEU A 18 -2.36 4.85 -7.40
C LEU A 18 -1.26 5.20 -6.39
N PHE A 19 -0.07 4.61 -6.51
CA PHE A 19 1.05 4.89 -5.62
C PHE A 19 1.56 6.31 -5.75
N ASP A 20 1.75 6.81 -6.97
CA ASP A 20 2.17 8.19 -7.21
C ASP A 20 1.22 9.19 -6.56
N ARG A 21 -0.10 8.95 -6.67
CA ARG A 21 -1.11 9.80 -6.03
C ARG A 21 -1.10 9.71 -4.51
N GLN A 22 -0.81 8.53 -3.97
CA GLN A 22 -0.77 8.29 -2.53
C GLN A 22 0.55 8.76 -1.89
N ALA A 23 1.62 8.93 -2.68
CA ALA A 23 2.95 9.26 -2.19
C ALA A 23 2.95 10.56 -1.37
N ASP A 24 2.37 11.64 -1.88
CA ASP A 24 2.31 12.92 -1.15
C ASP A 24 1.56 12.80 0.19
N ALA A 25 0.46 12.04 0.21
CA ALA A 25 -0.30 11.78 1.43
C ALA A 25 0.49 10.89 2.40
N ALA A 26 1.20 9.88 1.90
CA ALA A 26 2.06 9.02 2.70
C ALA A 26 3.22 9.80 3.31
N VAL A 27 3.81 10.77 2.59
CA VAL A 27 4.84 11.67 3.11
C VAL A 27 4.27 12.55 4.22
N ALA A 28 3.12 13.18 3.97
CA ALA A 28 2.47 14.09 4.92
C ALA A 28 2.01 13.38 6.21
N VAL A 29 1.50 12.15 6.11
CA VAL A 29 1.00 11.37 7.26
C VAL A 29 2.13 10.62 7.97
N GLY A 30 3.06 10.05 7.21
CA GLY A 30 4.12 9.17 7.72
C GLY A 30 5.37 9.90 8.21
N ARG A 31 5.45 11.23 8.04
CA ARG A 31 6.71 12.00 8.23
C ARG A 31 7.87 11.40 7.45
N ALA A 32 7.61 11.02 6.19
CA ALA A 32 8.65 10.46 5.34
C ALA A 32 9.79 11.45 5.05
N ASP A 33 9.54 12.76 5.22
CA ASP A 33 10.56 13.82 5.22
C ASP A 33 11.63 13.64 6.31
N ARG A 34 11.38 12.78 7.30
CA ARG A 34 12.31 12.42 8.38
C ARG A 34 12.74 10.95 8.34
N SER A 35 12.39 10.22 7.29
CA SER A 35 12.85 8.85 7.09
C SER A 35 13.97 8.81 6.05
N CYS A 36 14.64 7.65 5.93
CA CYS A 36 15.60 7.41 4.86
C CYS A 36 14.93 7.06 3.53
N TRP A 37 13.60 7.10 3.43
CA TRP A 37 12.88 6.69 2.22
C TRP A 37 13.02 7.76 1.12
N ASN A 38 13.47 7.34 -0.05
CA ASN A 38 13.71 8.21 -1.20
C ASN A 38 12.47 8.37 -2.11
N GLY A 39 11.31 7.83 -1.72
CA GLY A 39 10.07 7.86 -2.50
C GLY A 39 9.92 6.72 -3.51
N ARG A 40 10.94 5.87 -3.70
CA ARG A 40 10.90 4.74 -4.64
C ARG A 40 10.34 3.49 -3.97
N ILE A 41 9.50 2.77 -4.72
CA ILE A 41 9.00 1.44 -4.37
C ILE A 41 9.37 0.51 -5.52
N ASP A 42 10.05 -0.58 -5.20
CA ASP A 42 10.31 -1.69 -6.12
C ASP A 42 9.67 -2.97 -5.60
N TRP A 43 9.56 -3.99 -6.45
CA TRP A 43 9.02 -5.29 -6.08
C TRP A 43 10.15 -6.25 -5.70
N LEU A 44 9.99 -6.96 -4.59
CA LEU A 44 10.86 -8.09 -4.30
C LEU A 44 10.78 -9.09 -5.48
N PRO A 45 11.92 -9.65 -5.92
CA PRO A 45 11.92 -10.69 -6.94
C PRO A 45 11.02 -11.86 -6.51
N ARG A 46 10.33 -12.47 -7.49
CA ARG A 46 9.41 -13.59 -7.23
C ARG A 46 10.20 -14.80 -6.70
N SER A 47 10.23 -14.91 -5.37
CA SER A 47 10.55 -16.09 -4.55
C SER A 47 11.99 -16.61 -4.63
N GLU A 48 12.76 -16.26 -3.60
CA GLU A 48 13.71 -17.17 -2.94
C GLU A 48 13.28 -17.49 -1.51
N PHE A 49 12.45 -16.63 -0.90
CA PHE A 49 11.85 -16.84 0.40
C PHE A 49 10.62 -17.73 0.22
N ARG A 50 10.66 -18.91 0.85
CA ARG A 50 9.67 -19.99 0.72
C ARG A 50 8.37 -19.71 1.47
N ASP A 51 8.34 -18.67 2.28
CA ASP A 51 7.18 -18.32 3.09
C ASP A 51 6.69 -16.90 2.72
N PRO A 52 5.58 -16.77 1.98
CA PRO A 52 5.04 -15.48 1.57
C PRO A 52 4.57 -14.61 2.75
N ASP A 53 4.53 -15.17 3.95
CA ASP A 53 4.14 -14.50 5.19
C ASP A 53 5.37 -14.00 6.00
N GLU A 54 6.61 -14.35 5.62
CA GLU A 54 7.80 -14.08 6.44
C GLU A 54 8.48 -12.73 6.14
N VAL A 55 8.41 -12.24 4.89
CA VAL A 55 9.00 -10.94 4.51
C VAL A 55 8.00 -10.09 3.73
N VAL A 56 7.43 -9.10 4.41
CA VAL A 56 6.46 -8.14 3.83
C VAL A 56 7.16 -7.06 3.00
N GLY A 57 8.40 -6.71 3.36
CA GLY A 57 9.23 -5.77 2.61
C GLY A 57 10.62 -5.58 3.23
N ILE A 58 11.55 -5.03 2.43
CA ILE A 58 12.92 -4.72 2.80
C ILE A 58 13.21 -3.27 2.42
N ALA A 59 13.95 -2.54 3.26
CA ALA A 59 14.48 -1.22 2.93
C ALA A 59 15.96 -1.34 2.54
N ASP A 60 16.31 -0.81 1.37
CA ASP A 60 17.68 -0.75 0.87
C ASP A 60 18.42 0.49 1.44
N TRP A 61 19.74 0.45 1.45
CA TRP A 61 20.59 1.52 1.99
C TRP A 61 20.50 2.82 1.19
N ASP A 62 20.13 2.73 -0.09
CA ASP A 62 19.88 3.89 -0.95
C ASP A 62 18.51 4.56 -0.68
N GLY A 63 17.74 4.01 0.26
CA GLY A 63 16.43 4.51 0.64
C GLY A 63 15.27 3.92 -0.14
N THR A 64 15.49 2.95 -1.03
CA THR A 64 14.42 2.26 -1.77
C THR A 64 13.69 1.26 -0.89
N ILE A 65 12.35 1.18 -1.00
CA ILE A 65 11.56 0.15 -0.31
C ILE A 65 11.15 -0.93 -1.31
N CYS A 66 11.57 -2.16 -1.08
CA CYS A 66 11.19 -3.34 -1.85
C CYS A 66 10.05 -4.08 -1.15
N LEU A 67 8.88 -4.17 -1.79
CA LEU A 67 7.69 -4.82 -1.20
C LEU A 67 7.43 -6.19 -1.81
N SER A 68 6.91 -7.11 -0.98
CA SER A 68 6.33 -8.35 -1.48
C SER A 68 5.05 -8.03 -2.24
N ARG A 69 5.01 -8.40 -3.53
CA ARG A 69 3.87 -8.11 -4.38
C ARG A 69 2.59 -8.78 -3.88
N ASP A 70 2.69 -10.02 -3.40
CA ASP A 70 1.54 -10.78 -2.93
C ASP A 70 1.02 -10.23 -1.59
N SER A 71 1.91 -9.79 -0.70
CA SER A 71 1.55 -9.17 0.58
C SER A 71 0.82 -7.83 0.39
N VAL A 72 1.06 -7.12 -0.73
CA VAL A 72 0.34 -5.89 -1.08
C VAL A 72 -0.95 -6.19 -1.86
N LEU A 73 -0.88 -7.03 -2.89
CA LEU A 73 -2.01 -7.25 -3.79
C LEU A 73 -3.11 -8.10 -3.17
N ARG A 74 -2.80 -9.06 -2.30
CA ARG A 74 -3.81 -9.95 -1.70
C ARG A 74 -4.80 -9.16 -0.81
N PRO A 75 -4.37 -8.30 0.13
CA PRO A 75 -5.31 -7.46 0.90
C PRO A 75 -6.13 -6.51 0.01
N LEU A 76 -5.52 -5.90 -1.01
CA LEU A 76 -6.21 -5.02 -1.94
C LEU A 76 -7.28 -5.77 -2.74
N ALA A 77 -6.96 -6.96 -3.26
CA ALA A 77 -7.92 -7.79 -3.97
C ALA A 77 -9.10 -8.15 -3.07
N ARG A 78 -8.86 -8.48 -1.80
CA ARG A 78 -9.93 -8.73 -0.82
C ARG A 78 -10.78 -7.50 -0.58
N LEU A 79 -10.17 -6.31 -0.44
CA LEU A 79 -10.88 -5.04 -0.28
C LEU A 79 -11.89 -4.75 -1.40
N PHE A 80 -11.57 -5.14 -2.63
CA PHE A 80 -12.43 -4.87 -3.80
C PHE A 80 -13.35 -6.03 -4.19
N THR A 81 -13.13 -7.24 -3.68
CA THR A 81 -13.96 -8.42 -3.98
C THR A 81 -14.88 -8.81 -2.84
N GLU A 82 -14.49 -8.55 -1.59
CA GLU A 82 -15.28 -8.89 -0.42
C GLU A 82 -16.20 -7.73 -0.02
N HIS A 83 -17.33 -8.06 0.62
CA HIS A 83 -18.26 -7.06 1.11
C HIS A 83 -17.60 -6.24 2.24
N PRO A 84 -17.75 -4.90 2.31
CA PRO A 84 -17.07 -4.07 3.31
C PRO A 84 -17.27 -4.54 4.77
N ALA A 85 -18.42 -5.16 5.06
CA ALA A 85 -18.72 -5.73 6.38
C ALA A 85 -17.82 -6.94 6.77
N SER A 86 -17.24 -7.67 5.81
CA SER A 86 -16.29 -8.76 6.10
C SER A 86 -14.87 -8.26 6.36
N LEU A 87 -14.55 -7.02 5.98
CA LEU A 87 -13.22 -6.41 6.03
C LEU A 87 -13.00 -5.49 7.24
N SER A 88 -13.85 -5.58 8.26
CA SER A 88 -13.72 -4.75 9.46
C SER A 88 -12.30 -4.84 10.07
N PRO A 89 -11.74 -3.74 10.63
CA PRO A 89 -10.39 -3.73 11.21
C PRO A 89 -10.17 -4.86 12.23
N ARG A 90 -11.22 -5.19 12.99
CA ARG A 90 -11.24 -6.29 13.96
C ARG A 90 -11.03 -7.66 13.30
N ARG A 91 -11.68 -7.92 12.15
CA ARG A 91 -11.55 -9.18 11.40
C ARG A 91 -10.20 -9.31 10.71
N LEU A 92 -9.61 -8.20 10.24
CA LEU A 92 -8.26 -8.20 9.67
C LEU A 92 -7.19 -8.52 10.73
N LEU A 93 -7.36 -8.00 11.96
CA LEU A 93 -6.48 -8.32 13.09
C LEU A 93 -6.66 -9.77 13.59
N GLU A 94 -7.89 -10.29 13.56
CA GLU A 94 -8.20 -11.68 13.94
C GLU A 94 -7.73 -12.70 12.90
N ALA A 95 -7.60 -12.30 11.62
CA ALA A 95 -7.22 -13.19 10.52
C ALA A 95 -5.73 -13.58 10.50
N LYS A 96 -4.89 -13.02 11.39
CA LYS A 96 -3.43 -13.21 11.45
C LYS A 96 -2.78 -13.20 10.07
N LEU A 97 -2.47 -11.99 9.58
CA LEU A 97 -1.27 -11.81 8.77
C LEU A 97 -0.04 -12.20 9.61
#